data_AF-A0A1G6XI91-F1
#
_entry.id   AF-A0A1G6XI91-F1
#
_cell.length_a   1.000
_cell.length_b   1.000
_cell.length_c   1.000
_cell.angle_alpha   90.00
_cell.angle_beta   90.00
_cell.angle_gamma   90.00
#
_symmetry.space_group_name_H-M   'P 1'
#
loop_
_entity.id
_entity.type
_entity.pdbx_description
1 polymer ?
#
loop_
_entity_poly.entity_id
_entity_poly.type
_entity_poly.pdbx_seq_one_letter_code
_entity_poly.pdbx_strand_id
1 'polypeptide(L)'
;MTDQHLRASAEDVFAAGDVALAHNESAGRRLPVEHWGEAETMGAIAGSGAAGEQRSWRDAPGFWTVLGERVLKYAAWGDGFSESRVTFHDEPDGAFTVWYGKNGTTVGVLTHQADEDYARGTELVERGAALP
;
A
#
# COMPACT_ATOMS: atom_id res chain seq x y z
N MET A 1 -12.40 14.30 4.65
CA MET A 1 -11.84 13.83 3.36
C MET A 1 -10.76 14.80 2.95
N THR A 2 -9.66 14.32 2.38
CA THR A 2 -8.50 15.15 1.99
C THR A 2 -8.03 14.89 0.57
N ASP A 3 -7.43 15.85 -0.11
CA ASP A 3 -6.82 15.63 -1.44
C ASP A 3 -5.51 14.81 -1.34
N GLN A 4 -4.82 14.62 -2.48
CA GLN A 4 -3.55 13.91 -2.53
C GLN A 4 -2.39 14.62 -1.79
N HIS A 5 -2.58 15.90 -1.45
CA HIS A 5 -1.67 16.70 -0.62
C HIS A 5 -2.08 16.73 0.85
N LEU A 6 -3.04 15.89 1.24
CA LEU A 6 -3.55 15.73 2.59
C LEU A 6 -4.27 16.99 3.11
N ARG A 7 -4.69 17.88 2.21
CA ARG A 7 -5.46 19.10 2.53
C ARG A 7 -6.94 18.79 2.64
N ALA A 8 -7.57 19.29 3.69
CA ALA A 8 -9.02 19.28 3.83
C ALA A 8 -9.66 20.38 2.99
N SER A 9 -11.00 20.42 2.96
CA SER A 9 -11.74 21.47 2.25
C SER A 9 -11.62 22.86 2.89
N ALA A 10 -11.25 22.93 4.17
CA ALA A 10 -10.99 24.18 4.86
C ALA A 10 -9.54 24.64 4.58
N GLU A 11 -9.37 25.94 4.38
CA GLU A 11 -8.07 26.56 4.18
C GLU A 11 -7.12 26.27 5.35
N ASP A 12 -5.86 25.96 5.04
CA ASP A 12 -4.80 25.63 5.99
C ASP A 12 -5.10 24.47 6.96
N VAL A 13 -6.10 23.64 6.67
CA VAL A 13 -6.42 22.43 7.43
C VAL A 13 -5.91 21.19 6.70
N PHE A 14 -5.18 20.35 7.42
CA PHE A 14 -4.67 19.07 6.94
C PHE A 14 -5.18 17.93 7.80
N ALA A 15 -5.31 16.73 7.24
CA ALA A 15 -5.57 15.51 7.99
C ALA A 15 -4.79 14.34 7.40
N ALA A 16 -4.22 13.51 8.29
CA ALA A 16 -3.38 12.37 7.96
C ALA A 16 -3.67 11.18 8.89
N GLY A 17 -3.23 9.99 8.49
CA GLY A 17 -3.48 8.73 9.21
C GLY A 17 -4.92 8.25 9.11
N ASP A 18 -5.34 7.40 10.04
CA ASP A 18 -6.58 6.62 9.99
C ASP A 18 -7.85 7.48 9.79
N VAL A 19 -7.87 8.72 10.30
CA VAL A 19 -9.01 9.64 10.14
C VAL A 19 -9.15 10.17 8.70
N ALA A 20 -8.08 10.10 7.92
CA ALA A 20 -8.00 10.71 6.60
C ALA A 20 -8.39 9.71 5.51
N LEU A 21 -9.64 9.82 5.05
CA LEU A 21 -10.02 9.28 3.74
C LEU A 21 -9.41 10.14 2.63
N ALA A 22 -8.12 9.95 2.37
CA ALA A 22 -7.30 10.71 1.43
C ALA A 22 -7.44 10.18 0.00
N HIS A 23 -7.28 11.08 -0.99
CA HIS A 23 -7.11 10.69 -2.39
C HIS A 23 -5.67 10.24 -2.60
N ASN A 24 -5.46 9.07 -3.18
CA ASN A 24 -4.13 8.61 -3.59
C ASN A 24 -3.96 8.91 -5.08
N GLU A 25 -2.88 9.60 -5.42
CA GLU A 25 -2.64 10.12 -6.78
C GLU A 25 -2.55 8.98 -7.81
N SER A 26 -1.77 7.93 -7.53
CA SER A 26 -1.58 6.80 -8.44
C SER A 26 -2.83 5.94 -8.57
N ALA A 27 -3.53 5.69 -7.45
CA ALA A 27 -4.78 4.94 -7.47
C ALA A 27 -5.92 5.71 -8.18
N GLY A 28 -5.79 7.03 -8.33
CA GLY A 28 -6.81 7.90 -8.90
C GLY A 28 -8.10 7.98 -8.07
N ARG A 29 -8.11 7.42 -6.86
CA ARG A 29 -9.29 7.32 -5.99
C ARG A 29 -8.90 7.47 -4.52
N ARG A 30 -9.92 7.48 -3.66
CA ARG A 30 -9.74 7.52 -2.21
C ARG A 30 -9.51 6.12 -1.66
N LEU A 31 -8.57 6.00 -0.74
CA LEU A 31 -8.21 4.74 -0.09
C LEU A 31 -8.51 4.84 1.41
N PRO A 32 -9.27 3.89 2.00
CA PRO A 32 -9.29 3.71 3.45
C PRO A 32 -8.03 2.93 3.86
N VAL A 33 -7.24 3.48 4.77
CA VAL A 33 -5.98 2.90 5.22
C VAL A 33 -5.86 3.09 6.72
N GLU A 34 -5.55 2.01 7.44
CA GLU A 34 -5.40 1.99 8.91
C GLU A 34 -4.09 1.28 9.25
N HIS A 35 -2.98 1.99 9.07
CA HIS A 35 -1.65 1.45 9.37
C HIS A 35 -0.68 2.54 9.80
N TRP A 36 0.15 2.24 10.80
CA TRP A 36 1.05 3.23 11.41
C TRP A 36 2.08 3.80 10.41
N GLY A 37 2.63 2.98 9.51
CA GLY A 37 3.62 3.44 8.51
C GLY A 37 2.99 4.34 7.44
N GLU A 38 1.72 4.11 7.11
CA GLU A 38 0.96 4.97 6.22
C GLU A 38 0.61 6.29 6.91
N ALA A 39 0.22 6.24 8.20
CA ALA A 39 0.00 7.44 9.00
C ALA A 39 1.26 8.31 9.14
N GLU A 40 2.44 7.71 9.31
CA GLU A 40 3.72 8.41 9.31
C GLU A 40 3.98 9.10 7.96
N THR A 41 3.82 8.37 6.85
CA THR A 41 4.02 8.89 5.49
C THR A 41 3.06 10.05 5.17
N MET A 42 1.77 9.87 5.44
CA MET A 42 0.75 10.91 5.28
C MET A 42 1.05 12.13 6.17
N GLY A 43 1.51 11.90 7.40
CA GLY A 43 1.91 12.96 8.33
C GLY A 43 3.07 13.80 7.80
N ALA A 44 4.10 13.16 7.22
CA ALA A 44 5.22 13.85 6.60
C ALA A 44 4.79 14.70 5.40
N ILE A 45 3.85 14.20 4.58
CA ILE A 45 3.30 14.95 3.45
C ILE A 45 2.49 16.15 3.93
N ALA A 46 1.59 15.95 4.90
CA ALA A 46 0.80 17.03 5.49
C ALA A 46 1.68 18.12 6.12
N GLY A 47 2.70 17.72 6.88
CA GLY A 47 3.68 18.64 7.47
C GLY A 47 4.47 19.42 6.42
N SER A 48 4.90 18.77 5.33
CA SER A 48 5.53 19.44 4.19
C SER A 48 4.59 20.48 3.58
N GLY A 49 3.32 20.11 3.39
CA GLY A 49 2.26 20.99 2.89
C GLY A 49 2.06 22.23 3.75
N ALA A 50 2.05 22.07 5.07
CA ALA A 50 1.96 23.17 6.03
C ALA A 50 3.23 24.06 6.03
N ALA A 51 4.39 23.50 5.69
CA ALA A 51 5.65 24.23 5.53
C ALA A 51 5.81 24.92 4.15
N GLY A 52 4.83 24.78 3.25
CA GLY A 52 4.85 25.40 1.92
C GLY A 52 5.43 24.52 0.81
N GLU A 53 5.75 23.25 1.08
CA GLU A 53 6.18 22.27 0.09
C GLU A 53 5.03 21.36 -0.35
N GLN A 54 4.83 21.19 -1.65
CA GLN A 54 3.84 20.26 -2.16
C GLN A 54 4.43 18.86 -2.38
N ARG A 55 3.83 17.86 -1.74
CA ARG A 55 4.08 16.43 -1.97
C ARG A 55 2.74 15.73 -2.12
N SER A 56 2.73 14.61 -2.84
CA SER A 56 1.52 13.82 -3.10
C SER A 56 1.68 12.44 -2.45
N TRP A 57 0.60 11.93 -1.85
CA TRP A 57 0.50 10.53 -1.45
C TRP A 57 0.11 9.69 -2.65
N ARG A 58 1.00 8.78 -3.04
CA ARG A 58 0.93 8.08 -4.34
C ARG A 58 1.38 6.63 -4.31
N ASP A 59 2.03 6.19 -3.25
CA ASP A 59 2.57 4.82 -3.17
C ASP A 59 1.43 3.85 -2.78
N ALA A 60 1.57 2.57 -3.12
CA ALA A 60 0.59 1.56 -2.74
C ALA A 60 0.66 1.28 -1.22
N PRO A 61 -0.47 1.32 -0.49
CA PRO A 61 -0.44 1.06 0.94
C PRO A 61 0.11 -0.33 1.26
N GLY A 62 1.06 -0.35 2.19
CA GLY A 62 1.70 -1.57 2.67
C GLY A 62 1.57 -1.74 4.19
N PHE A 63 1.48 -3.00 4.63
CA PHE A 63 1.60 -3.32 6.04
C PHE A 63 2.36 -4.63 6.26
N TRP A 64 2.79 -4.82 7.49
CA TRP A 64 3.28 -6.11 7.96
C TRP A 64 2.56 -6.52 9.24
N THR A 65 2.50 -7.82 9.48
CA THR A 65 1.91 -8.38 10.69
C THR A 65 2.63 -9.64 11.10
N VAL A 66 2.48 -10.04 12.36
CA VAL A 66 3.05 -11.28 12.90
C VAL A 66 1.92 -12.21 13.29
N LEU A 67 1.90 -13.41 12.70
CA LEU A 67 0.96 -14.47 13.02
C LEU A 67 1.75 -15.69 13.51
N GLY A 68 1.71 -15.95 14.82
CA GLY A 68 2.57 -16.94 15.44
C GLY A 68 4.04 -16.54 15.30
N GLU A 69 4.83 -17.39 14.64
CA GLU A 69 6.25 -17.14 14.36
C GLU A 69 6.48 -16.52 12.98
N ARG A 70 5.42 -16.25 12.21
CA ARG A 70 5.52 -15.80 10.82
C ARG A 70 5.32 -14.30 10.70
N VAL A 71 6.28 -13.61 10.09
CA VAL A 71 6.14 -12.23 9.63
C VAL A 71 5.56 -12.23 8.23
N LEU A 72 4.41 -11.58 8.04
CA LEU A 72 3.77 -11.41 6.75
C LEU A 72 3.89 -9.95 6.30
N LYS A 73 4.21 -9.72 5.03
CA LYS A 73 4.19 -8.38 4.42
C LYS A 73 3.17 -8.35 3.29
N TYR A 74 2.36 -7.31 3.22
CA TYR A 74 1.28 -7.14 2.26
C TYR A 74 1.29 -5.75 1.64
N ALA A 75 1.08 -5.66 0.33
CA ALA A 75 0.86 -4.41 -0.38
C ALA A 75 -0.28 -4.56 -1.39
N ALA A 76 -1.20 -3.60 -1.41
CA ALA A 76 -2.33 -3.57 -2.37
C ALA A 76 -3.05 -2.22 -2.36
N TRP A 77 -3.79 -1.94 -3.43
CA TRP A 77 -4.72 -0.80 -3.46
C TRP A 77 -6.00 -1.03 -2.63
N GLY A 78 -6.32 -2.28 -2.28
CA GLY A 78 -7.56 -2.62 -1.56
C GLY A 78 -8.81 -2.74 -2.45
N ASP A 79 -8.65 -2.83 -3.77
CA ASP A 79 -9.74 -3.00 -4.77
C ASP A 79 -10.34 -4.43 -4.85
N GLY A 80 -9.90 -5.29 -3.93
CA GLY A 80 -10.15 -6.73 -3.97
C GLY A 80 -9.42 -7.43 -5.13
N PHE A 81 -9.53 -8.75 -5.16
CA PHE A 81 -8.95 -9.62 -6.19
C PHE A 81 -9.98 -10.65 -6.66
N SER A 82 -9.77 -11.22 -7.85
CA SER A 82 -10.60 -12.32 -8.39
C SER A 82 -9.81 -13.62 -8.57
N GLU A 83 -8.48 -13.56 -8.57
CA GLU A 83 -7.60 -14.73 -8.63
C GLU A 83 -6.42 -14.58 -7.65
N SER A 84 -5.87 -15.71 -7.21
CA SER A 84 -4.68 -15.75 -6.37
C SER A 84 -3.78 -16.92 -6.76
N ARG A 85 -2.46 -16.71 -6.80
CA ARG A 85 -1.47 -17.75 -7.09
C ARG A 85 -0.45 -17.83 -5.96
N VAL A 86 -0.17 -19.03 -5.48
CA VAL A 86 0.80 -19.26 -4.40
C VAL A 86 2.08 -19.83 -5.00
N THR A 87 3.21 -19.23 -4.64
CA THR A 87 4.56 -19.72 -4.93
C THR A 87 5.21 -20.08 -3.60
N PHE A 88 5.65 -21.33 -3.46
CA PHE A 88 6.48 -21.76 -2.34
C PHE A 88 7.95 -21.66 -2.73
N HIS A 89 8.77 -21.20 -1.78
CA HIS A 89 10.22 -21.09 -1.95
C HIS A 89 10.90 -22.16 -1.09
N ASP A 90 12.06 -22.64 -1.56
CA ASP A 90 12.82 -23.69 -0.87
C ASP A 90 13.69 -23.08 0.23
N GLU A 91 13.04 -22.63 1.31
CA GLU A 91 13.67 -22.04 2.48
C GLU A 91 13.18 -22.72 3.78
N PRO A 92 14.00 -22.82 4.84
CA PRO A 92 13.72 -23.62 6.04
C PRO A 92 12.39 -23.31 6.76
N ASP A 93 11.93 -22.06 6.68
CA ASP A 93 10.76 -21.56 7.43
C ASP A 93 9.45 -21.59 6.60
N GLY A 94 9.48 -22.25 5.44
CA GLY A 94 8.32 -22.34 4.55
C GLY A 94 7.98 -20.99 3.93
N ALA A 95 8.98 -20.32 3.37
CA ALA A 95 8.82 -19.06 2.66
C ALA A 95 7.82 -19.20 1.50
N PHE A 96 6.97 -18.18 1.32
CA PHE A 96 5.98 -18.19 0.25
C PHE A 96 5.60 -16.78 -0.19
N THR A 97 5.08 -16.71 -1.40
CA THR A 97 4.45 -15.53 -1.97
C THR A 97 3.05 -15.86 -2.46
N VAL A 98 2.09 -14.98 -2.17
CA VAL A 98 0.75 -15.00 -2.75
C VAL A 98 0.62 -13.78 -3.66
N TRP A 99 0.44 -14.03 -4.95
CA TRP A 99 0.15 -13.01 -5.94
C TRP A 99 -1.37 -12.88 -6.11
N TYR A 100 -1.91 -11.68 -5.94
CA TYR A 100 -3.34 -11.41 -6.13
C TYR A 100 -3.58 -10.69 -7.45
N GLY A 101 -4.54 -11.18 -8.23
CA GLY A 101 -4.88 -10.62 -9.53
C GLY A 101 -6.35 -10.28 -9.72
N LYS A 102 -6.60 -9.36 -10.65
CA LYS A 102 -7.93 -8.99 -11.13
C LYS A 102 -7.84 -8.70 -12.63
N ASN A 103 -8.60 -9.45 -13.44
CA ASN A 103 -8.57 -9.34 -14.90
C ASN A 103 -7.15 -9.46 -15.51
N GLY A 104 -6.30 -10.33 -14.95
CA GLY A 104 -4.92 -10.52 -15.42
C GLY A 104 -3.91 -9.45 -14.95
N THR A 105 -4.35 -8.44 -14.18
CA THR A 105 -3.47 -7.42 -13.58
C THR A 105 -3.17 -7.75 -12.12
N THR A 106 -1.93 -7.52 -11.68
CA THR A 106 -1.52 -7.64 -10.28
C THR A 106 -2.15 -6.53 -9.45
N VAL A 107 -2.87 -6.90 -8.40
CA VAL A 107 -3.58 -5.96 -7.50
C VAL A 107 -3.16 -6.10 -6.04
N GLY A 108 -2.36 -7.11 -5.71
CA GLY A 108 -1.74 -7.23 -4.40
C GLY A 108 -0.68 -8.31 -4.35
N VAL A 109 0.16 -8.25 -3.31
CA VAL A 109 1.13 -9.29 -2.98
C VAL A 109 1.13 -9.52 -1.47
N LEU A 110 1.24 -10.78 -1.03
CA LEU A 110 1.49 -11.15 0.35
C LEU A 110 2.70 -12.08 0.41
N THR A 111 3.64 -11.83 1.31
CA THR A 111 4.87 -12.63 1.42
C THR A 111 5.13 -13.06 2.85
N HIS A 112 5.82 -14.20 2.99
CA HIS A 112 6.50 -14.61 4.19
C HIS A 112 7.93 -15.02 3.81
N GLN A 113 8.94 -14.39 4.42
CA GLN A 113 10.37 -14.63 4.12
C GLN A 113 10.70 -14.51 2.62
N ALA A 114 10.07 -13.58 1.90
CA ALA A 114 10.27 -13.36 0.48
C ALA A 114 10.30 -11.85 0.15
N ASP A 115 11.27 -11.14 0.71
CA ASP A 115 11.35 -9.68 0.63
C ASP A 115 11.58 -9.15 -0.80
N GLU A 116 12.28 -9.91 -1.63
CA GLU A 116 12.46 -9.58 -3.05
C GLU A 116 11.13 -9.63 -3.80
N ASP A 117 10.29 -10.62 -3.52
CA ASP A 117 8.94 -10.74 -4.08
C ASP A 117 8.01 -9.65 -3.55
N TYR A 118 8.17 -9.22 -2.29
CA TYR A 118 7.41 -8.10 -1.75
C TYR A 118 7.73 -6.80 -2.49
N ALA A 119 9.01 -6.50 -2.70
CA ALA A 119 9.44 -5.33 -3.44
C ALA A 119 8.95 -5.37 -4.89
N ARG A 120 9.17 -6.52 -5.57
CA ARG A 120 8.70 -6.74 -6.94
C ARG A 120 7.19 -6.64 -7.05
N GLY A 121 6.44 -7.23 -6.12
CA GLY A 121 4.98 -7.21 -6.13
C GLY A 121 4.41 -5.82 -5.89
N THR A 122 5.02 -5.04 -5.00
CA THR A 122 4.66 -3.63 -4.82
C THR A 122 4.81 -2.84 -6.13
N GLU A 123 5.94 -3.01 -6.82
CA GLU A 123 6.16 -2.37 -8.14
C GLU A 123 5.12 -2.82 -9.19
N LEU A 124 4.78 -4.12 -9.23
CA LEU A 124 3.77 -4.64 -10.16
C LEU A 124 2.38 -4.06 -9.87
N VAL A 125 2.01 -3.92 -8.59
CA VAL A 125 0.74 -3.31 -8.14
C VAL A 125 0.68 -1.84 -8.57
N GLU A 126 1.75 -1.09 -8.34
CA GLU A 126 1.82 0.33 -8.69
C GLU A 126 1.77 0.58 -10.19
N ARG A 127 2.32 -0.34 -10.99
CA ARG A 127 2.31 -0.25 -12.46
C ARG A 127 1.06 -0.83 -13.11
N GLY A 128 0.20 -1.51 -12.36
CA GLY A 128 -0.90 -2.29 -12.93
C GLY A 128 -0.40 -3.35 -13.93
N ALA A 129 0.73 -3.96 -13.63
CA ALA A 129 1.39 -4.94 -14.49
C ALA A 129 0.69 -6.30 -14.48
N ALA A 130 0.99 -7.15 -15.45
CA ALA A 130 0.40 -8.49 -15.56
C ALA A 130 0.69 -9.35 -14.32
N LEU A 131 -0.27 -10.20 -13.94
CA LEU A 131 -0.11 -11.15 -12.84
C LEU A 131 0.95 -12.22 -13.18
N PRO A 132 1.98 -12.42 -12.33
CA PRO A 132 3.00 -13.45 -12.51
C PRO A 132 2.46 -14.88 -12.57
#